data_AF-A0A4Q8K7S4-F1
#
_entry.id   AF-A0A4Q8K7S4-F1
#
_cell.length_a   1.000
_cell.length_b   1.000
_cell.length_c   1.000
_cell.angle_alpha   90.00
_cell.angle_beta   90.00
_cell.angle_gamma   90.00
#
_symmetry.space_group_name_H-M   'P 1'
#
loop_
_entity.id
_entity.type
_entity.pdbx_description
1 polymer ?
#
loop_
_entity_poly.entity_id
_entity_poly.type
_entity_poly.pdbx_seq_one_letter_code
_entity_poly.pdbx_strand_id
1 'polypeptide(L)'
;MALVFLAALCAVASIITLPSESADSYRQESQGECTSPVCQETAQALLASMDFTVNPCQDFYRYACGGWIDSHPIPPEKKQVYGV
;
A
#
# COMPACT_ATOMS: atom_id res chain seq x y z
N MET A 1 34.48 -26.56 -25.66
CA MET A 1 34.21 -25.10 -25.60
C MET A 1 32.75 -24.78 -25.89
N ALA A 2 32.17 -25.19 -27.02
CA ALA A 2 30.74 -24.96 -27.32
C ALA A 2 29.77 -25.48 -26.24
N LEU A 3 30.01 -26.67 -25.68
CA LEU A 3 29.19 -27.24 -24.59
C LEU A 3 29.24 -26.42 -23.29
N VAL A 4 30.37 -25.77 -23.01
CA VAL A 4 30.56 -24.94 -21.81
C VAL A 4 29.80 -23.62 -21.97
N PHE A 5 29.83 -23.02 -23.17
CA PHE A 5 29.05 -21.82 -23.47
C PHE A 5 27.54 -22.09 -23.46
N LEU A 6 27.10 -23.22 -23.99
CA LEU A 6 25.69 -23.64 -23.94
C LEU A 6 25.22 -23.84 -22.51
N ALA A 7 26.01 -24.52 -21.67
CA ALA A 7 25.69 -24.70 -20.26
C ALA A 7 25.65 -23.37 -19.50
N ALA A 8 26.61 -22.46 -19.78
CA ALA A 8 26.64 -21.14 -19.18
C ALA A 8 25.41 -20.30 -19.57
N LEU A 9 25.04 -20.26 -20.86
CA LEU A 9 23.88 -19.52 -21.35
C LEU A 9 22.57 -20.04 -20.74
N CYS A 10 22.40 -21.35 -20.61
CA CYS A 10 21.25 -21.94 -19.93
C CYS A 10 21.22 -21.55 -18.44
N ALA A 11 22.36 -21.57 -17.76
CA ALA A 11 22.44 -21.15 -16.36
C ALA A 11 22.10 -19.66 -16.18
N VAL A 12 22.58 -18.78 -17.07
CA VAL A 12 22.27 -17.35 -17.01
C VAL A 12 20.79 -17.09 -17.32
N ALA A 13 20.21 -17.81 -18.29
CA ALA A 13 18.79 -17.72 -18.60
C ALA A 13 17.91 -18.13 -17.41
N SER A 14 18.27 -19.20 -16.68
CA SER A 14 17.56 -19.59 -15.46
C SER A 14 17.62 -18.53 -14.36
N ILE A 15 18.74 -17.80 -14.23
CA ILE A 15 18.88 -16.72 -13.23
C ILE A 15 18.01 -15.50 -13.58
N ILE A 16 17.88 -15.16 -14.87
CA ILE A 16 17.12 -13.98 -15.32
C ILE A 16 15.61 -14.25 -15.39
N THR A 17 15.21 -15.50 -15.66
CA THR A 17 13.78 -15.87 -15.86
C THR A 17 13.11 -16.42 -14.60
N LEU A 18 13.86 -16.67 -13.52
CA LEU A 18 13.21 -16.90 -12.23
C LEU A 18 12.55 -15.59 -11.82
N PRO A 19 11.20 -15.54 -11.69
CA PRO A 19 10.62 -14.49 -10.89
C PRO A 19 11.30 -14.63 -9.53
N SER A 20 11.88 -13.55 -9.00
CA SER A 20 12.36 -13.55 -7.62
C SER A 20 11.18 -13.99 -6.75
N GLU A 21 11.22 -15.23 -6.25
CA GLU A 21 10.26 -15.79 -5.28
C GLU A 21 10.42 -15.11 -3.89
N SER A 22 10.69 -13.80 -3.88
CA SER A 22 10.80 -12.96 -2.70
C SER A 22 9.91 -11.73 -2.76
N ALA A 23 9.11 -11.54 -3.81
CA ALA A 23 8.02 -10.55 -3.82
C ALA A 23 6.64 -11.15 -3.44
N ASP A 24 6.51 -12.48 -3.38
CA ASP A 24 5.23 -13.17 -3.11
C ASP A 24 5.16 -13.84 -1.72
N SER A 25 6.12 -13.58 -0.83
CA SER A 25 6.13 -14.15 0.53
C SER A 25 5.49 -13.24 1.60
N TYR A 26 4.94 -12.07 1.23
CA TYR A 26 4.08 -11.31 2.15
C TYR A 26 2.59 -11.50 1.87
N ARG A 27 2.21 -12.06 0.71
CA ARG A 27 0.80 -12.00 0.28
C ARG A 27 -0.05 -13.24 0.52
N GLN A 28 0.45 -14.29 1.17
CA GLN A 28 -0.40 -15.46 1.37
C GLN A 28 0.10 -16.31 2.54
N GLU A 29 -0.44 -16.06 3.75
CA GLU A 29 -0.82 -17.06 4.77
C GLU A 29 -1.16 -16.34 6.09
N SER A 30 -2.36 -15.76 6.22
CA SER A 30 -3.04 -15.66 7.52
C SER A 30 -4.51 -15.26 7.39
N GLN A 31 -5.39 -16.28 7.33
CA GLN A 31 -6.81 -16.22 7.68
C GLN A 31 -7.70 -15.46 6.66
N GLY A 32 -8.89 -15.99 6.36
CA GLY A 32 -9.84 -15.32 5.47
C GLY A 32 -10.09 -13.88 5.90
N GLU A 33 -10.34 -12.99 4.93
CA GLU A 33 -10.66 -11.59 5.19
C GLU A 33 -11.73 -11.47 6.29
N CYS A 34 -11.51 -10.57 7.24
CA CYS A 34 -12.45 -10.41 8.34
C CYS A 34 -13.78 -9.83 7.82
N THR A 35 -14.83 -10.64 7.83
CA THR A 35 -16.18 -10.21 7.43
C THR A 35 -17.07 -9.87 8.63
N SER A 36 -16.49 -9.69 9.81
CA SER A 36 -17.27 -9.24 10.97
C SER A 36 -17.78 -7.81 10.73
N PRO A 37 -18.94 -7.44 11.30
CA PRO A 37 -19.47 -6.08 11.14
C PRO A 37 -18.47 -4.99 11.56
N VAL A 38 -17.72 -5.23 12.65
CA VAL A 38 -16.69 -4.32 13.14
C VAL A 38 -15.59 -4.09 12.09
N CYS A 39 -15.15 -5.14 11.41
CA CYS A 39 -14.15 -5.03 10.36
C CYS A 39 -14.68 -4.25 9.16
N GLN A 40 -15.93 -4.49 8.76
CA GLN A 40 -16.55 -3.76 7.64
C GLN A 40 -16.71 -2.27 7.95
N GLU A 41 -17.25 -1.93 9.13
CA GLU A 41 -17.43 -0.54 9.56
C GLU A 41 -16.08 0.18 9.67
N THR A 42 -15.07 -0.49 10.24
CA THR A 42 -13.72 0.08 10.37
C THR A 42 -13.08 0.29 9.01
N ALA A 43 -13.19 -0.68 8.10
CA ALA A 43 -12.67 -0.56 6.74
C ALA A 43 -13.33 0.61 6.00
N GLN A 44 -14.65 0.76 6.11
CA GLN A 44 -15.37 1.88 5.50
C GLN A 44 -14.93 3.24 6.07
N ALA A 45 -14.79 3.35 7.39
CA ALA A 45 -14.32 4.57 8.04
C ALA A 45 -12.89 4.94 7.61
N LEU A 46 -12.01 3.94 7.48
CA LEU A 46 -10.65 4.13 6.97
C LEU A 46 -10.68 4.64 5.52
N LEU A 47 -11.41 3.97 4.62
CA LEU A 47 -11.50 4.35 3.22
C LEU A 47 -12.08 5.76 3.03
N ALA A 48 -13.06 6.16 3.86
CA ALA A 48 -13.64 7.50 3.82
C ALA A 48 -12.67 8.61 4.29
N SER A 49 -11.66 8.24 5.08
CA SER A 49 -10.66 9.19 5.60
C SER A 49 -9.52 9.45 4.61
N MET A 50 -9.33 8.57 3.63
CA MET A 50 -8.22 8.62 2.68
C MET A 50 -8.52 9.50 1.47
N ASP A 51 -7.47 10.06 0.86
CA ASP A 51 -7.49 10.75 -0.43
C ASP A 51 -6.64 9.97 -1.45
N PHE A 52 -7.31 9.16 -2.28
CA PHE A 52 -6.66 8.32 -3.29
C PHE A 52 -6.09 9.10 -4.48
N THR A 53 -6.28 10.42 -4.55
CA THR A 53 -5.70 11.26 -5.61
C THR A 53 -4.24 11.64 -5.32
N VAL A 54 -3.81 11.50 -4.06
CA VAL A 54 -2.45 11.83 -3.61
C VAL A 54 -1.54 10.61 -3.74
N ASN A 55 -0.31 10.80 -4.24
CA ASN A 55 0.69 9.73 -4.21
C ASN A 55 1.18 9.51 -2.77
N PRO A 56 1.01 8.31 -2.18
CA PRO A 56 1.40 8.04 -0.79
C PRO A 56 2.90 8.17 -0.54
N CYS A 57 3.75 8.00 -1.55
CA CYS A 57 5.20 8.18 -1.42
C CYS A 57 5.62 9.66 -1.40
N GLN A 58 4.73 10.57 -1.80
CA GLN A 58 5.00 12.01 -1.83
C GLN A 58 4.41 12.70 -0.60
N ASP A 59 3.17 12.38 -0.23
CA ASP A 59 2.51 12.91 0.96
C ASP A 59 1.58 11.86 1.58
N PHE A 60 2.16 11.01 2.44
CA PHE A 60 1.40 9.96 3.11
C PHE A 60 0.35 10.53 4.07
N TYR A 61 0.60 11.69 4.70
CA TYR A 61 -0.37 12.31 5.60
C TYR A 61 -1.62 12.70 4.84
N ARG A 62 -1.45 13.31 3.66
CA ARG A 62 -2.58 13.73 2.85
C ARG A 62 -3.28 12.57 2.17
N TYR A 63 -2.54 11.56 1.72
CA TYR A 63 -3.13 10.30 1.25
C TYR A 63 -3.97 9.60 2.33
N ALA A 64 -3.47 9.50 3.56
CA ALA A 64 -4.14 8.74 4.62
C ALA A 64 -5.29 9.51 5.29
N CYS A 65 -5.20 10.84 5.37
CA CYS A 65 -6.13 11.66 6.16
C CYS A 65 -6.86 12.76 5.35
N GLY A 66 -6.56 12.93 4.07
CA GLY A 66 -7.09 14.02 3.25
C GLY A 66 -8.61 14.08 3.23
N GLY A 67 -9.27 12.95 2.98
CA GLY A 67 -10.73 12.85 2.98
C GLY A 67 -11.37 13.22 4.33
N TRP A 68 -10.72 12.85 5.45
CA TRP A 68 -11.21 13.24 6.78
C TRP A 68 -11.10 14.74 7.01
N ILE A 69 -9.94 15.32 6.69
CA ILE A 69 -9.68 16.76 6.91
C ILE A 69 -10.65 17.61 6.07
N ASP A 70 -10.95 17.18 4.85
CA ASP A 70 -11.85 17.90 3.96
C ASP A 70 -13.31 17.82 4.41
N SER A 71 -13.71 16.69 5.01
CA SER A 71 -15.06 16.50 5.56
C SER A 71 -15.26 17.07 6.98
N HIS A 72 -14.16 17.33 7.72
CA HIS A 72 -14.18 17.81 9.11
C HIS A 72 -13.37 19.10 9.28
N PRO A 73 -13.79 20.22 8.65
CA PRO A 73 -13.09 21.49 8.77
C PRO A 73 -13.12 22.00 10.22
N ILE A 74 -12.02 22.63 10.64
CA ILE A 74 -11.92 23.24 11.98
C ILE A 74 -12.98 24.35 12.10
N PRO A 75 -13.87 24.30 13.10
CA PRO A 75 -14.85 25.36 13.34
C PRO A 75 -14.17 26.72 13.53
N PRO A 76 -14.75 27.81 13.02
CA PRO A 76 -14.12 29.14 13.02
C PRO A 76 -13.70 29.60 14.42
N GLU A 77 -14.50 29.29 15.44
CA GLU A 77 -14.19 29.65 16.83
C GLU A 77 -12.96 28.93 17.40
N LYS A 78 -12.56 27.79 16.83
CA LYS A 78 -11.42 27.00 17.31
C LYS A 78 -10.12 27.29 16.57
N LYS A 79 -10.17 27.99 15.43
CA LYS A 79 -8.97 28.27 14.61
C LYS A 79 -7.88 29.01 15.39
N GLN A 80 -8.28 29.96 16.23
CA GLN A 80 -7.37 30.73 17.09
C GLN A 80 -6.59 29.85 18.09
N VAL A 81 -7.17 28.75 18.55
CA VAL A 81 -6.55 27.83 19.52
C VAL A 81 -5.53 26.92 18.84
N TYR A 82 -5.84 26.47 17.63
CA TYR A 82 -4.96 25.56 16.87
C TYR A 82 -3.89 26.28 16.05
N GLY A 83 -3.86 27.62 16.07
CA GLY A 83 -2.83 28.41 15.40
C GLY A 83 -2.84 28.26 13.87
N VAL A 84 -4.02 28.03 13.30
CA VAL A 84 -4.26 27.92 11.84
C VAL A 84 -5.03 29.10 11.29
#